data_AF-A0A844X1I0-F1
#
_entry.id   AF-A0A844X1I0-F1
#
_cell.length_a   1.000
_cell.length_b   1.000
_cell.length_c   1.000
_cell.angle_alpha   90.00
_cell.angle_beta   90.00
_cell.angle_gamma   90.00
#
_symmetry.space_group_name_H-M   'P 1'
#
loop_
_entity.id
_entity.type
_entity.pdbx_description
1 polymer ?
#
loop_
_entity_poly.entity_id
_entity_poly.type
_entity_poly.pdbx_seq_one_letter_code
_entity_poly.pdbx_strand_id
1 'polypeptide(L)'
;MLLPYSLRLPALTYKNGRGDNRSDAIILPSEPPVAISFARPNKDWGTDEYAGPADIWNPNGGFLITQSDPTSYALNFPTTGADGLYFDLEIEGVDPDQLTWEPVTHEGITATVKRTRSNDRWFRGMVTRVSLKGPEARAQWYNPHPSRISVPRLPQTFEY
;
A
#
# COMPACT_ATOMS: atom_id res chain seq x y z
N MET A 1 -16.17 20.54 16.28
CA MET A 1 -16.90 20.12 15.06
C MET A 1 -15.83 19.81 14.01
N LEU A 2 -15.83 18.55 13.57
CA LEU A 2 -15.15 17.96 12.39
C LEU A 2 -13.61 18.01 12.31
N LEU A 3 -12.98 16.87 12.60
CA LEU A 3 -11.86 16.32 11.82
C LEU A 3 -12.13 14.81 11.60
N PRO A 4 -12.18 14.34 10.34
CA PRO A 4 -12.47 12.96 9.98
C PRO A 4 -11.18 12.12 9.97
N TYR A 5 -11.25 10.87 10.44
CA TYR A 5 -10.12 9.95 10.39
C TYR A 5 -10.22 9.05 9.15
N SER A 6 -9.19 9.14 8.31
CA SER A 6 -8.92 8.41 7.06
C SER A 6 -8.55 6.93 7.29
N LEU A 7 -8.76 6.12 6.24
CA LEU A 7 -8.31 4.74 6.00
C LEU A 7 -7.67 3.98 7.19
N ARG A 8 -8.50 3.54 8.14
CA ARG A 8 -8.17 2.39 8.98
C ARG A 8 -8.41 1.14 8.14
N LEU A 9 -7.35 0.55 7.57
CA LEU A 9 -7.33 -0.91 7.54
C LEU A 9 -7.30 -1.35 9.01
N PRO A 10 -8.26 -2.16 9.49
CA PRO A 10 -8.32 -2.51 10.89
C PRO A 10 -7.11 -3.38 11.25
N ALA A 11 -6.05 -2.76 11.75
CA ALA A 11 -5.02 -3.46 12.50
C ALA A 11 -5.61 -3.78 13.88
N LEU A 12 -5.98 -5.04 14.10
CA LEU A 12 -6.38 -5.54 15.40
C LEU A 12 -5.14 -5.75 16.27
N THR A 13 -4.90 -4.86 17.23
CA THR A 13 -3.97 -5.14 18.32
C THR A 13 -4.63 -6.05 19.36
N TYR A 14 -3.89 -7.07 19.79
CA TYR A 14 -4.33 -8.09 20.75
C TYR A 14 -4.55 -7.48 22.16
N LYS A 15 -5.65 -7.88 22.84
CA LYS A 15 -5.96 -7.50 24.23
C LYS A 15 -5.28 -8.46 25.22
N ASN A 16 -4.36 -7.95 26.04
CA ASN A 16 -3.93 -8.67 27.23
C ASN A 16 -4.96 -8.48 28.35
N GLY A 17 -5.58 -9.58 28.78
CA GLY A 17 -6.40 -9.63 29.98
C GLY A 17 -5.53 -9.76 31.22
N ARG A 18 -5.68 -8.82 32.15
CA ARG A 18 -5.51 -9.06 33.59
C ARG A 18 -6.33 -8.02 34.34
N GLY A 19 -7.35 -8.49 35.04
CA GLY A 19 -8.15 -7.64 35.91
C GLY A 19 -7.32 -7.18 37.12
N ASP A 20 -7.52 -5.94 37.52
CA ASP A 20 -7.52 -5.50 38.91
C ASP A 20 -8.21 -4.13 39.00
N ASN A 21 -9.15 -4.02 39.93
CA ASN A 21 -9.88 -2.80 40.25
C ASN A 21 -8.95 -1.73 40.82
N ARG A 22 -8.57 -0.74 40.01
CA ARG A 22 -8.22 0.62 40.45
C ARG A 22 -8.68 1.62 39.39
N SER A 23 -9.37 2.68 39.83
CA SER A 23 -9.70 3.85 39.00
C SER A 23 -8.42 4.67 38.76
N ASP A 24 -7.47 4.10 38.04
CA ASP A 24 -6.31 4.83 37.53
C ASP A 24 -6.66 5.22 36.09
N ALA A 25 -6.65 6.53 35.82
CA ALA A 25 -6.78 7.02 34.45
C ALA A 25 -5.63 6.43 33.62
N ILE A 26 -5.94 5.46 32.77
CA ILE A 26 -4.99 4.93 31.80
C ILE A 26 -4.77 6.02 30.75
N ILE A 27 -3.80 6.91 30.99
CA ILE A 27 -3.21 7.71 29.94
C ILE A 27 -2.38 6.73 29.12
N LEU A 28 -2.99 6.17 28.07
CA LEU A 28 -2.23 5.45 27.06
C LEU A 28 -1.20 6.44 26.49
N PRO A 29 0.11 6.12 26.47
CA PRO A 29 1.03 6.88 25.65
C PRO A 29 0.46 6.82 24.23
N SER A 30 0.23 7.99 23.63
CA SER A 30 -0.18 8.08 22.23
C SER A 30 0.95 7.47 21.41
N GLU A 31 0.81 6.21 21.02
CA GLU A 31 1.71 5.62 20.03
C GLU A 31 1.73 6.56 18.81
N PRO A 32 2.90 6.79 18.21
CA PRO A 32 2.96 7.60 16.99
C PRO A 32 1.97 7.00 15.98
N PRO A 33 1.18 7.84 15.27
CA PRO A 33 0.23 7.32 14.30
C PRO A 33 0.98 6.47 13.28
N VAL A 34 0.46 5.28 12.98
CA VAL A 34 1.01 4.42 11.92
C VAL A 34 1.03 5.23 10.63
N ALA A 35 2.22 5.45 10.08
CA ALA A 35 2.41 6.22 8.86
C ALA A 35 2.86 5.28 7.75
N ILE A 36 2.20 5.39 6.60
CA ILE A 36 2.65 4.74 5.38
C ILE A 36 3.21 5.85 4.50
N SER A 37 4.54 5.96 4.45
CA SER A 37 5.23 7.11 3.89
C SER A 37 5.36 7.00 2.37
N PHE A 38 5.66 5.79 1.88
CA PHE A 38 5.96 5.55 0.47
C PHE A 38 5.38 4.23 -0.07
N ALA A 39 5.00 4.25 -1.34
CA ALA A 39 4.83 3.07 -2.18
C ALA A 39 6.06 2.88 -3.08
N ARG A 40 6.71 1.73 -2.96
CA ARG A 40 7.98 1.38 -3.63
C ARG A 40 7.73 0.34 -4.72
N PRO A 41 7.52 0.74 -5.98
CA PRO A 41 7.62 -0.21 -7.08
C PRO A 41 9.07 -0.73 -7.20
N ASN A 42 9.36 -1.56 -8.20
CA ASN A 42 10.74 -1.86 -8.54
C ASN A 42 11.51 -0.56 -8.87
N LYS A 43 12.58 -0.28 -8.12
CA LYS A 43 13.39 0.95 -8.22
C LYS A 43 14.69 0.79 -9.02
N ASP A 44 14.94 -0.35 -9.66
CA ASP A 44 16.16 -0.62 -10.43
C ASP A 44 16.44 0.46 -11.50
N TRP A 45 15.38 1.10 -12.01
CA TRP A 45 15.43 2.24 -12.93
C TRP A 45 14.64 3.43 -12.37
N GLY A 46 14.77 3.73 -11.08
CA GLY A 46 14.00 4.82 -10.43
C GLY A 46 14.62 6.22 -10.55
N THR A 47 15.66 6.40 -11.36
CA THR A 47 16.44 7.65 -11.47
C THR A 47 16.47 8.18 -12.91
N ASP A 48 16.93 9.43 -13.05
CA ASP A 48 17.15 10.09 -14.35
C ASP A 48 15.89 10.10 -15.23
N GLU A 49 15.98 9.61 -16.46
CA GLU A 49 14.89 9.59 -17.44
C GLU A 49 13.73 8.64 -17.09
N TYR A 50 13.92 7.77 -16.11
CA TYR A 50 12.93 6.79 -15.64
C TYR A 50 12.33 7.15 -14.27
N ALA A 51 12.74 8.28 -13.69
CA ALA A 51 12.19 8.78 -12.44
C ALA A 51 10.68 9.03 -12.57
N GLY A 52 9.95 8.81 -11.47
CA GLY A 52 8.56 9.21 -11.38
C GLY A 52 8.39 10.74 -11.43
N PRO A 53 7.15 11.24 -11.49
CA PRO A 53 6.87 12.68 -11.55
C PRO A 53 7.45 13.39 -10.32
N ALA A 54 8.17 14.49 -10.54
CA ALA A 54 8.98 15.16 -9.52
C ALA A 54 8.19 15.58 -8.26
N ASP A 55 6.90 15.89 -8.41
CA ASP A 55 6.05 16.35 -7.30
C ASP A 55 5.65 15.22 -6.33
N ILE A 56 5.72 13.95 -6.78
CA ILE A 56 5.24 12.79 -6.02
C ILE A 56 6.26 11.65 -5.93
N TRP A 57 7.46 11.82 -6.50
CA TRP A 57 8.50 10.80 -6.55
C TRP A 57 9.72 11.20 -5.74
N ASN A 58 10.13 10.33 -4.82
CA ASN A 58 11.39 10.39 -4.13
C ASN A 58 12.31 9.27 -4.63
N PRO A 59 13.50 9.55 -5.18
CA PRO A 59 14.40 8.51 -5.70
C PRO A 59 14.81 7.45 -4.66
N ASN A 60 14.90 7.83 -3.38
CA ASN A 60 15.23 6.93 -2.29
C ASN A 60 14.00 6.20 -1.75
N GLY A 61 12.87 6.91 -1.63
CA GLY A 61 11.66 6.45 -0.96
C GLY A 61 10.61 5.81 -1.87
N GLY A 62 10.51 6.20 -3.13
CA GLY A 62 9.44 5.81 -4.05
C GLY A 62 8.35 6.87 -4.20
N PHE A 63 7.11 6.45 -4.51
CA PHE A 63 5.97 7.34 -4.60
C PHE A 63 5.52 7.77 -3.21
N LEU A 64 5.39 9.08 -3.00
CA LEU A 64 4.82 9.65 -1.79
C LEU A 64 3.36 9.21 -1.64
N ILE A 65 3.00 8.71 -0.47
CA ILE A 65 1.59 8.45 -0.15
C ILE A 65 1.07 9.67 0.60
N THR A 66 0.12 10.39 -0.02
CA THR A 66 -0.55 11.50 0.65
C THR A 66 -1.75 10.98 1.44
N GLN A 67 -1.72 11.14 2.77
CA GLN A 67 -2.75 10.66 3.70
C GLN A 67 -3.67 11.77 4.24
N SER A 68 -3.31 13.04 4.01
CA SER A 68 -3.90 14.20 4.68
C SER A 68 -5.09 14.83 3.98
N ASP A 69 -5.23 14.67 2.66
CA ASP A 69 -6.32 15.27 1.88
C ASP A 69 -6.96 14.24 0.93
N PRO A 70 -8.24 13.86 1.13
CA PRO A 70 -8.93 12.96 0.21
C PRO A 70 -8.95 13.46 -1.24
N THR A 71 -8.86 14.78 -1.47
CA THR A 71 -8.83 15.35 -2.83
C THR A 71 -7.52 15.06 -3.55
N SER A 72 -6.44 14.76 -2.83
CA SER A 72 -5.15 14.37 -3.41
C SER A 72 -5.04 12.88 -3.69
N TYR A 73 -6.01 12.05 -3.28
CA TYR A 73 -5.97 10.61 -3.52
C TYR A 73 -5.94 10.23 -5.00
N ALA A 74 -6.52 11.08 -5.87
CA ALA A 74 -6.43 10.92 -7.32
C ALA A 74 -4.97 10.96 -7.86
N LEU A 75 -4.03 11.50 -7.08
CA LEU A 75 -2.61 11.60 -7.41
C LEU A 75 -1.80 10.43 -6.84
N ASN A 76 -2.41 9.60 -5.98
CA ASN A 76 -1.69 8.49 -5.35
C ASN A 76 -1.36 7.40 -6.39
N PHE A 77 -0.15 6.86 -6.27
CA PHE A 77 0.22 5.63 -6.96
C PHE A 77 -0.52 4.42 -6.35
N PRO A 78 -0.87 3.40 -7.15
CA PRO A 78 -0.75 3.31 -8.60
C PRO A 78 -1.97 3.85 -9.35
N THR A 79 -1.77 4.29 -10.61
CA THR A 79 -2.85 4.75 -11.51
C THR A 79 -3.34 3.67 -12.48
N THR A 80 -2.75 2.47 -12.44
CA THR A 80 -3.22 1.26 -13.15
C THR A 80 -2.70 -0.01 -12.46
N GLY A 81 -3.18 -1.18 -12.87
CA GLY A 81 -2.71 -2.46 -12.35
C GLY A 81 -2.99 -3.63 -13.29
N ALA A 82 -2.24 -4.71 -13.11
CA ALA A 82 -2.33 -5.94 -13.88
C ALA A 82 -1.93 -7.13 -12.99
N ASP A 83 -2.21 -8.34 -13.46
CA ASP A 83 -1.80 -9.56 -12.75
C ASP A 83 -0.28 -9.63 -12.56
N GLY A 84 0.15 -9.98 -11.35
CA GLY A 84 1.56 -10.21 -11.01
C GLY A 84 2.37 -8.95 -10.68
N LEU A 85 1.80 -7.76 -10.85
CA LEU A 85 2.45 -6.53 -10.41
C LEU A 85 2.49 -6.43 -8.88
N TYR A 86 3.51 -5.74 -8.36
CA TYR A 86 3.64 -5.50 -6.93
C TYR A 86 4.35 -4.19 -6.63
N PHE A 87 4.20 -3.73 -5.39
CA PHE A 87 4.99 -2.65 -4.80
C PHE A 87 5.12 -2.90 -3.29
N ASP A 88 6.14 -2.33 -2.68
CA ASP A 88 6.41 -2.47 -1.25
C ASP A 88 6.04 -1.19 -0.50
N LEU A 89 5.44 -1.32 0.68
CA LEU A 89 5.13 -0.19 1.56
C LEU A 89 6.32 0.13 2.45
N GLU A 90 6.57 1.42 2.63
CA GLU A 90 7.39 1.96 3.70
C GLU A 90 6.47 2.31 4.88
N ILE A 91 6.68 1.65 6.01
CA ILE A 91 5.82 1.76 7.20
C ILE A 91 6.68 2.26 8.37
N GLU A 92 6.19 3.28 9.03
CA GLU A 92 6.83 3.93 10.17
C GLU A 92 5.89 3.98 11.38
N GLY A 93 6.46 4.10 12.57
CA GLY A 93 5.70 4.23 13.82
C GLY A 93 5.16 2.92 14.41
N VAL A 94 5.29 1.79 13.70
CA VAL A 94 4.87 0.47 14.18
C VAL A 94 5.75 -0.63 13.59
N ASP A 95 5.86 -1.76 14.29
CA ASP A 95 6.43 -2.98 13.72
C ASP A 95 5.48 -3.55 12.63
N PRO A 96 5.91 -3.62 11.35
CA PRO A 96 5.06 -4.12 10.28
C PRO A 96 4.59 -5.57 10.47
N ASP A 97 5.32 -6.37 11.25
CA ASP A 97 4.94 -7.75 11.56
C ASP A 97 3.72 -7.84 12.50
N GLN A 98 3.31 -6.73 13.13
CA GLN A 98 2.09 -6.64 13.94
C GLN A 98 0.84 -6.26 13.14
N LEU A 99 0.99 -5.92 11.86
CA LEU A 99 -0.10 -5.47 11.01
C LEU A 99 -0.74 -6.64 10.26
N THR A 100 -2.07 -6.72 10.33
CA THR A 100 -2.87 -7.69 9.56
C THR A 100 -3.67 -6.96 8.50
N TRP A 101 -3.78 -7.58 7.32
CA TRP A 101 -4.40 -6.99 6.14
C TRP A 101 -5.31 -8.02 5.48
N GLU A 102 -6.56 -7.64 5.26
CA GLU A 102 -7.46 -8.44 4.44
C GLU A 102 -7.24 -8.09 2.95
N PRO A 103 -7.35 -9.08 2.04
CA PRO A 103 -7.35 -8.78 0.61
C PRO A 103 -8.54 -7.87 0.25
N VAL A 104 -8.31 -6.91 -0.64
CA VAL A 104 -9.35 -5.97 -1.07
C VAL A 104 -9.50 -6.04 -2.59
N THR A 105 -10.74 -6.08 -3.07
CA THR A 105 -11.07 -6.21 -4.50
C THR A 105 -11.98 -5.08 -4.97
N HIS A 106 -11.51 -4.30 -5.94
CA HIS A 106 -12.31 -3.27 -6.63
C HIS A 106 -11.95 -3.25 -8.12
N GLU A 107 -12.94 -2.95 -8.97
CA GLU A 107 -12.72 -2.72 -10.42
C GLU A 107 -11.93 -3.84 -11.13
N GLY A 108 -12.08 -5.08 -10.68
CA GLY A 108 -11.41 -6.25 -11.26
C GLY A 108 -9.92 -6.41 -10.89
N ILE A 109 -9.41 -5.64 -9.92
CA ILE A 109 -8.12 -5.88 -9.26
C ILE A 109 -8.35 -6.32 -7.82
N THR A 110 -7.60 -7.31 -7.37
CA THR A 110 -7.43 -7.66 -5.97
C THR A 110 -6.02 -7.27 -5.51
N ALA A 111 -5.94 -6.48 -4.44
CA ALA A 111 -4.70 -6.21 -3.72
C ALA A 111 -4.58 -7.16 -2.52
N THR A 112 -3.40 -7.75 -2.32
CA THR A 112 -3.09 -8.58 -1.16
C THR A 112 -1.79 -8.10 -0.53
N VAL A 113 -1.79 -7.85 0.78
CA VAL A 113 -0.59 -7.39 1.49
C VAL A 113 0.04 -8.54 2.26
N LYS A 114 1.36 -8.71 2.14
CA LYS A 114 2.12 -9.73 2.86
C LYS A 114 3.46 -9.19 3.33
N ARG A 115 3.85 -9.55 4.55
CA ARG A 115 5.24 -9.44 5.00
C ARG A 115 6.05 -10.57 4.36
N THR A 116 7.08 -10.23 3.59
CA THR A 116 7.89 -11.21 2.87
C THR A 116 9.33 -10.77 2.72
N ARG A 117 10.24 -11.72 2.46
CA ARG A 117 11.63 -11.43 2.14
C ARG A 117 11.75 -11.10 0.65
N SER A 118 12.11 -9.86 0.35
CA SER A 118 12.51 -9.47 -1.00
C SER A 118 13.94 -9.93 -1.29
N ASN A 119 14.12 -10.43 -2.51
CA ASN A 119 15.41 -10.73 -3.11
C ASN A 119 15.66 -9.87 -4.36
N ASP A 120 14.92 -8.77 -4.49
CA ASP A 120 15.03 -7.87 -5.63
C ASP A 120 16.43 -7.22 -5.66
N ARG A 121 16.86 -6.80 -6.84
CA ARG A 121 18.19 -6.20 -7.02
C ARG A 121 18.32 -4.88 -6.27
N TRP A 122 17.29 -4.04 -6.30
CA TRP A 122 17.25 -2.75 -5.61
C TRP A 122 17.12 -2.86 -4.09
N PHE A 123 16.62 -3.96 -3.54
CA PHE A 123 16.51 -4.18 -2.10
C PHE A 123 16.45 -5.66 -1.72
N ARG A 124 17.25 -6.04 -0.72
CA ARG A 124 17.27 -7.39 -0.13
C ARG A 124 16.98 -7.31 1.36
N GLY A 125 15.84 -7.85 1.80
CA GLY A 125 15.41 -7.74 3.19
C GLY A 125 13.92 -8.01 3.35
N MET A 126 13.39 -7.80 4.56
CA MET A 126 11.95 -7.90 4.79
C MET A 126 11.22 -6.67 4.26
N VAL A 127 10.15 -6.90 3.52
CA VAL A 127 9.28 -5.87 2.94
C VAL A 127 7.82 -6.18 3.25
N THR A 128 7.00 -5.15 3.27
CA THR A 128 5.55 -5.29 3.30
C THR A 128 5.05 -5.10 1.87
N ARG A 129 4.82 -6.22 1.17
CA ARG A 129 4.52 -6.23 -0.27
C ARG A 129 3.04 -6.24 -0.52
N VAL A 130 2.58 -5.32 -1.36
CA VAL A 130 1.27 -5.34 -2.00
C VAL A 130 1.41 -6.04 -3.34
N SER A 131 0.71 -7.16 -3.51
CA SER A 131 0.62 -7.89 -4.77
C SER A 131 -0.74 -7.67 -5.41
N LEU A 132 -0.74 -7.43 -6.72
CA LEU A 132 -1.94 -7.21 -7.53
C LEU A 132 -2.26 -8.47 -8.32
N LYS A 133 -3.51 -8.91 -8.20
CA LYS A 133 -4.15 -9.86 -9.10
C LYS A 133 -5.17 -9.07 -9.92
N GLY A 134 -5.14 -9.17 -11.24
CA GLY A 134 -5.96 -8.28 -12.07
C GLY A 134 -6.08 -8.75 -13.51
N PRO A 135 -6.44 -7.85 -14.43
CA PRO A 135 -6.50 -8.17 -15.84
C PRO A 135 -5.13 -8.60 -16.37
N GLU A 136 -5.11 -9.65 -17.18
CA GLU A 136 -3.94 -10.10 -17.94
C GLU A 136 -4.35 -10.49 -19.37
N ALA A 137 -3.42 -10.32 -20.31
CA ALA A 137 -3.65 -10.66 -21.72
C ALA A 137 -3.21 -12.11 -22.05
N ARG A 138 -3.11 -13.00 -21.05
CA ARG A 138 -2.56 -14.35 -21.22
C ARG A 138 -3.20 -15.14 -22.36
N ALA A 139 -4.52 -15.02 -22.51
CA ALA A 139 -5.28 -15.71 -23.56
C ALA A 139 -4.92 -15.27 -24.99
N GLN A 140 -4.20 -14.16 -25.16
CA GLN A 140 -3.91 -13.56 -26.46
C GLN A 140 -2.43 -13.20 -26.67
N TRP A 141 -1.50 -13.75 -25.89
CA TRP A 141 -0.06 -13.49 -26.04
C TRP A 141 0.50 -13.80 -27.43
N TYR A 142 -0.05 -14.81 -28.11
CA TYR A 142 0.36 -15.21 -29.46
C TYR A 142 -0.65 -14.82 -30.54
N ASN A 143 -1.62 -13.97 -30.21
CA ASN A 143 -2.60 -13.51 -31.17
C ASN A 143 -2.01 -12.34 -32.00
N PRO A 144 -1.90 -12.46 -33.33
CA PRO A 144 -1.41 -11.36 -34.17
C PRO A 144 -2.39 -10.16 -34.23
N HIS A 145 -3.64 -10.34 -33.80
CA HIS A 145 -4.68 -9.31 -33.76
C HIS A 145 -5.34 -9.26 -32.38
N PRO A 146 -4.60 -8.82 -31.33
CA PRO A 146 -5.13 -8.78 -29.97
C PRO A 146 -6.20 -7.69 -29.83
N SER A 147 -7.06 -7.85 -28.84
CA SER A 147 -8.06 -6.86 -28.43
C SER A 147 -7.73 -6.29 -27.05
N ARG A 148 -8.22 -5.09 -26.78
CA ARG A 148 -7.97 -4.40 -25.49
C ARG A 148 -8.54 -5.21 -24.33
N ILE A 149 -7.73 -5.45 -23.30
CA ILE A 149 -8.20 -6.03 -22.03
C ILE A 149 -8.81 -4.96 -21.11
N SER A 150 -9.56 -5.39 -20.10
CA SER A 150 -10.10 -4.48 -19.09
C SER A 150 -8.99 -3.63 -18.49
N VAL A 151 -9.22 -2.32 -18.41
CA VAL A 151 -8.31 -1.37 -17.76
C VAL A 151 -8.94 -0.96 -16.44
N PRO A 152 -8.34 -1.34 -15.30
CA PRO A 152 -8.85 -0.99 -13.99
C PRO A 152 -8.85 0.52 -13.80
N ARG A 153 -9.88 1.03 -13.10
CA ARG A 153 -9.97 2.45 -12.75
C ARG A 153 -9.22 2.68 -11.45
N LEU A 154 -8.04 3.29 -11.53
CA LEU A 154 -7.22 3.63 -10.37
C LEU A 154 -6.86 5.14 -10.42
N PRO A 155 -6.43 5.75 -9.30
CA PRO A 155 -6.29 5.15 -7.97
C PRO A 155 -7.65 4.85 -7.32
N GLN A 156 -7.69 3.76 -6.55
CA GLN A 156 -8.85 3.39 -5.74
C GLN A 156 -8.62 3.83 -4.30
N THR A 157 -9.67 4.38 -3.71
CA THR A 157 -9.75 4.63 -2.28
C THR A 157 -10.29 3.37 -1.63
N PHE A 158 -9.45 2.63 -0.92
CA PHE A 158 -9.88 1.46 -0.15
C PHE A 158 -10.42 1.94 1.20
N GLU A 159 -11.53 2.68 1.17
CA GLU A 159 -12.28 3.00 2.38
C GLU A 159 -13.08 1.77 2.83
N TYR A 160 -13.10 1.54 4.14
CA TYR A 160 -13.79 0.45 4.81
C TYR A 160 -15.29 0.75 4.95
#